data_AF-A0A3D1IQG8-F1
#
_entry.id   AF-A0A3D1IQG8-F1
#
_cell.length_a   1.000
_cell.length_b   1.000
_cell.length_c   1.000
_cell.angle_alpha   90.00
_cell.angle_beta   90.00
_cell.angle_gamma   90.00
#
_symmetry.space_group_name_H-M   'P 1'
#
loop_
_entity.id
_entity.type
_entity.pdbx_description
1 polymer ?
#
loop_
_entity_poly.entity_id
_entity_poly.type
_entity_poly.pdbx_seq_one_letter_code
_entity_poly.pdbx_strand_id
1 'polypeptide(L)'
;PKNPTKNDLEVAPDFVDIECLDRFTTQSLKWLDGRAAAARAGKPFFLYLPYTSPHKPVIPLEEFRGQGKAGAYGEFMIETDHHLGRILKWLDDEKLADNTMVIFTSDNGPETTWRERIQRFSHHSNGIYREGKRSVYEGGHRVPFIIRWPAQVKAGSQWNQPVCQTDLLATFADMAGERLPANAGEDSISFYQVLRGVGKNSVAPRVAMVHHGSQGRYALREQNWKLVMEDARRGKRELYDLAKDPGETTNVITQHPEVAARLAAKLTVIVRNGRSSPGPVQKNDTPPWKELIWMR
;
A
#
# COMPACT_ATOMS: atom_id res chain seq x y z
N PRO A 1 13.28 25.74 -7.67
CA PRO A 1 14.26 24.82 -7.03
C PRO A 1 15.36 24.46 -8.03
N LYS A 2 16.61 24.83 -7.73
CA LYS A 2 17.77 24.45 -8.56
C LYS A 2 17.82 22.93 -8.65
N ASN A 3 18.02 22.39 -9.85
CA ASN A 3 18.31 20.96 -10.00
C ASN A 3 19.52 20.64 -9.11
N PRO A 4 19.44 19.66 -8.20
CA PRO A 4 20.60 19.27 -7.41
C PRO A 4 21.72 18.89 -8.38
N THR A 5 22.89 19.47 -8.19
CA THR A 5 24.07 19.05 -8.95
C THR A 5 24.48 17.67 -8.44
N LYS A 6 25.19 16.87 -9.25
CA LYS A 6 25.66 15.53 -8.88
C LYS A 6 26.48 15.49 -7.57
N ASN A 7 26.93 16.65 -7.07
CA ASN A 7 27.73 16.79 -5.86
C ASN A 7 26.92 17.11 -4.59
N ASP A 8 25.59 17.22 -4.68
CA ASP A 8 24.72 17.51 -3.52
C ASP A 8 24.03 16.25 -2.95
N LEU A 9 24.39 15.06 -3.43
CA LEU A 9 23.87 13.79 -2.91
C LEU A 9 24.73 13.34 -1.73
N GLU A 10 24.17 13.47 -0.53
CA GLU A 10 24.72 12.84 0.67
C GLU A 10 24.59 11.31 0.52
N VAL A 11 25.71 10.65 0.27
CA VAL A 11 25.82 9.18 0.21
C VAL A 11 26.69 8.74 1.38
N ALA A 12 26.24 7.73 2.13
CA ALA A 12 27.03 7.19 3.22
C ALA A 12 28.37 6.64 2.68
N PRO A 13 29.51 6.85 3.36
CA PRO A 13 30.83 6.38 2.88
C PRO A 13 30.92 4.87 2.67
N ASP A 14 30.05 4.10 3.33
CA ASP A 14 29.95 2.64 3.26
C ASP A 14 28.69 2.18 2.50
N PHE A 15 28.10 3.06 1.69
CA PHE A 15 26.96 2.72 0.86
C PHE A 15 27.38 1.78 -0.27
N VAL A 16 26.78 0.59 -0.28
CA VAL A 16 26.93 -0.41 -1.31
C VAL A 16 25.53 -0.82 -1.76
N ASP A 17 25.13 -0.44 -2.98
CA ASP A 17 23.75 -0.60 -3.45
C ASP A 17 23.24 -2.05 -3.32
N ILE A 18 24.07 -3.03 -3.73
CA ILE A 18 23.72 -4.45 -3.75
C ILE A 18 23.54 -5.03 -2.33
N GLU A 19 24.12 -4.40 -1.31
CA GLU A 19 24.04 -4.86 0.08
C GLU A 19 22.89 -4.22 0.86
N CYS A 20 22.20 -3.22 0.28
CA CYS A 20 21.20 -2.45 1.03
C CYS A 20 20.09 -3.31 1.61
N LEU A 21 19.61 -4.30 0.87
CA LEU A 21 18.51 -5.17 1.29
C LEU A 21 18.92 -6.08 2.47
N ASP A 22 20.09 -6.72 2.35
CA ASP A 22 20.69 -7.48 3.46
C ASP A 22 20.96 -6.58 4.67
N ARG A 23 21.63 -5.45 4.44
CA ARG A 23 22.05 -4.55 5.50
C ARG A 23 20.87 -4.02 6.31
N PHE A 24 19.77 -3.64 5.66
CA PHE A 24 18.56 -3.21 6.36
C PHE A 24 17.97 -4.33 7.24
N THR A 25 17.98 -5.57 6.74
CA THR A 25 17.54 -6.75 7.50
C THR A 25 18.48 -7.03 8.68
N THR A 26 19.79 -7.04 8.44
CA THR A 26 20.83 -7.32 9.42
C THR A 26 20.82 -6.28 10.55
N GLN A 27 20.70 -4.99 10.23
CA GLN A 27 20.59 -3.93 11.26
C GLN A 27 19.26 -4.02 12.02
N SER A 28 18.16 -4.41 11.35
CA SER A 28 16.87 -4.64 12.02
C SER A 28 16.95 -5.78 13.03
N LEU A 29 17.55 -6.90 12.67
CA LEU A 29 17.77 -8.05 13.57
C LEU A 29 18.65 -7.66 14.76
N LYS A 30 19.76 -6.95 14.52
CA LYS A 30 20.63 -6.44 15.60
C LYS A 30 19.88 -5.52 16.56
N TRP A 31 19.00 -4.66 16.05
CA TRP A 31 18.17 -3.80 16.88
C TRP A 31 17.14 -4.62 17.67
N LEU A 32 16.51 -5.61 17.03
CA LEU A 32 15.54 -6.52 17.64
C LEU A 32 16.16 -7.37 18.76
N ASP A 33 17.39 -7.86 18.60
CA ASP A 33 18.15 -8.58 19.63
C ASP A 33 18.23 -7.75 20.93
N GLY A 34 18.52 -6.45 20.80
CA GLY A 34 18.54 -5.51 21.92
C GLY A 34 17.17 -5.25 22.57
N ARG A 35 16.07 -5.73 21.98
CA ARG A 35 14.69 -5.59 22.49
C ARG A 35 14.09 -6.91 22.96
N ALA A 36 14.66 -8.06 22.60
CA ALA A 36 14.05 -9.36 22.80
C ALA A 36 13.67 -9.64 24.26
N ALA A 37 14.59 -9.38 25.21
CA ALA A 37 14.34 -9.58 26.63
C ALA A 37 13.19 -8.70 27.16
N ALA A 38 13.17 -7.43 26.78
CA ALA A 38 12.12 -6.50 27.18
C ALA A 38 10.77 -6.87 26.53
N ALA A 39 10.78 -7.31 25.28
CA ALA A 39 9.59 -7.79 24.56
C ALA A 39 8.98 -9.01 25.24
N ARG A 40 9.79 -9.99 25.65
CA ARG A 40 9.34 -11.14 26.46
C ARG A 40 8.78 -10.72 27.81
N ALA A 41 9.29 -9.63 28.39
CA ALA A 41 8.76 -9.04 29.62
C ALA A 41 7.53 -8.13 29.38
N GLY A 42 6.95 -8.12 28.17
CA GLY A 42 5.73 -7.38 27.84
C GLY A 42 5.94 -5.95 27.34
N LYS A 43 7.18 -5.48 27.15
CA LYS A 43 7.45 -4.16 26.57
C LYS A 43 7.37 -4.23 25.04
N PRO A 44 6.39 -3.58 24.38
CA PRO A 44 6.22 -3.69 22.93
C PRO A 44 7.37 -3.03 22.16
N PHE A 45 7.54 -3.47 20.91
CA PHE A 45 8.38 -2.81 19.92
C PHE A 45 7.59 -2.52 18.64
N PHE A 46 8.06 -1.55 17.87
CA PHE A 46 7.57 -1.26 16.52
C PHE A 46 8.77 -1.15 15.60
N LEU A 47 8.78 -1.95 14.52
CA LEU A 47 9.80 -1.94 13.49
C LEU A 47 9.14 -1.56 12.16
N TYR A 48 9.60 -0.47 11.56
CA TYR A 48 9.31 -0.14 10.17
C TYR A 48 10.54 -0.49 9.33
N LEU A 49 10.39 -1.47 8.43
CA LEU A 49 11.46 -1.99 7.59
C LEU A 49 11.11 -1.77 6.11
N PRO A 50 11.47 -0.61 5.54
CA PRO A 50 11.23 -0.31 4.13
C PRO A 50 12.31 -0.96 3.26
N TYR A 51 12.04 -2.17 2.76
CA TYR A 51 12.92 -2.81 1.79
C TYR A 51 13.07 -1.96 0.52
N THR A 52 14.28 -1.95 -0.04
CA THR A 52 14.60 -1.22 -1.27
C THR A 52 14.12 -1.96 -2.52
N SER A 53 13.84 -3.25 -2.41
CA SER A 53 13.35 -4.08 -3.50
C SER A 53 11.86 -3.86 -3.80
N PRO A 54 11.41 -4.07 -5.06
CA PRO A 54 12.21 -4.30 -6.26
C PRO A 54 12.54 -2.97 -6.99
N HIS A 55 12.74 -1.87 -6.26
CA HIS A 55 13.04 -0.58 -6.91
C HIS A 55 14.36 -0.68 -7.69
N LYS A 56 14.46 0.12 -8.75
CA LYS A 56 15.69 0.20 -9.56
C LYS A 56 16.82 0.89 -8.75
N PRO A 57 18.09 0.54 -9.00
CA PRO A 57 18.55 -0.58 -9.84
C PRO A 57 18.18 -1.94 -9.24
N VAL A 58 17.77 -2.89 -10.08
CA VAL A 58 17.38 -4.24 -9.65
C VAL A 58 18.63 -5.12 -9.68
N ILE A 59 19.27 -5.27 -8.54
CA ILE A 59 20.58 -5.91 -8.40
C ILE A 59 20.57 -6.88 -7.22
N PRO A 60 20.14 -8.12 -7.41
CA PRO A 60 20.19 -9.11 -6.33
C PRO A 60 21.63 -9.46 -5.96
N LEU A 61 21.85 -9.84 -4.70
CA LEU A 61 23.12 -10.41 -4.24
C LEU A 61 23.52 -11.61 -5.10
N GLU A 62 24.84 -11.83 -5.22
CA GLU A 62 25.39 -12.83 -6.15
C GLU A 62 24.82 -14.22 -5.94
N GLU A 63 24.59 -14.61 -4.68
CA GLU A 63 24.04 -15.92 -4.34
C GLU A 63 22.61 -16.15 -4.87
N PHE A 64 21.80 -15.10 -5.07
CA PHE A 64 20.42 -15.22 -5.60
C PHE A 64 20.35 -15.20 -7.13
N ARG A 65 21.45 -14.89 -7.82
CA ARG A 65 21.48 -14.83 -9.28
C ARG A 65 21.23 -16.21 -9.89
N GLY A 66 20.41 -16.27 -10.93
CA GLY A 66 20.02 -17.52 -11.60
C GLY A 66 18.91 -18.31 -10.90
N GLN A 67 18.43 -17.90 -9.73
CA GLN A 67 17.37 -18.62 -9.01
C GLN A 67 15.95 -18.25 -9.47
N GLY A 68 15.79 -17.10 -10.15
CA GLY A 68 14.49 -16.54 -10.53
C GLY A 68 14.07 -16.83 -11.98
N LYS A 69 12.75 -16.93 -12.20
CA LYS A 69 12.17 -17.11 -13.55
C LYS A 69 11.83 -15.79 -14.27
N ALA A 70 12.06 -14.65 -13.63
CA ALA A 70 11.75 -13.31 -14.16
C ALA A 70 13.03 -12.43 -14.27
N GLY A 71 14.17 -13.06 -14.54
CA GLY A 71 15.49 -12.44 -14.50
C GLY A 71 15.81 -11.82 -13.13
N ALA A 72 16.65 -10.79 -13.12
CA ALA A 72 17.07 -10.09 -11.90
C ALA A 72 15.89 -9.60 -11.03
N TYR A 73 14.73 -9.29 -11.63
CA TYR A 73 13.53 -8.93 -10.86
C TYR A 73 13.04 -10.11 -10.01
N GLY A 74 12.93 -11.31 -10.61
CA GLY A 74 12.50 -12.51 -9.88
C GLY A 74 13.50 -12.89 -8.80
N GLU A 75 14.79 -12.80 -9.10
CA GLU A 75 15.89 -13.05 -8.16
C GLU A 75 15.85 -12.08 -6.98
N PHE A 76 15.61 -10.79 -7.22
CA PHE A 76 15.53 -9.79 -6.14
C PHE A 76 14.27 -9.97 -5.28
N MET A 77 13.19 -10.53 -5.84
CA MET A 77 12.02 -10.94 -5.07
C MET A 77 12.28 -12.19 -4.21
N ILE A 78 13.06 -13.15 -4.71
CA ILE A 78 13.52 -14.30 -3.90
C ILE A 78 14.40 -13.81 -2.74
N GLU A 79 15.33 -12.89 -2.98
CA GLU A 79 16.15 -12.28 -1.92
C GLU A 79 15.29 -11.54 -0.88
N THR A 80 14.26 -10.82 -1.34
CA THR A 80 13.30 -10.16 -0.43
C THR A 80 12.55 -11.15 0.45
N ASP A 81 12.08 -12.25 -0.14
CA ASP A 81 11.43 -13.35 0.58
C ASP A 81 12.38 -14.00 1.60
N HIS A 82 13.63 -14.23 1.20
CA HIS A 82 14.69 -14.73 2.10
C HIS A 82 14.88 -13.81 3.32
N HIS A 83 14.99 -12.50 3.11
CA HIS A 83 15.19 -11.54 4.20
C HIS A 83 13.96 -11.41 5.10
N LEU A 84 12.75 -11.46 4.55
CA LEU A 84 11.53 -11.57 5.36
C LEU A 84 11.56 -12.85 6.20
N GLY A 85 11.98 -13.98 5.61
CA GLY A 85 12.18 -15.26 6.29
C GLY A 85 13.13 -15.16 7.49
N ARG A 86 14.20 -14.38 7.39
CA ARG A 86 15.12 -14.12 8.52
C ARG A 86 14.44 -13.42 9.69
N ILE A 87 13.60 -12.41 9.42
CA ILE A 87 12.82 -11.72 10.46
C ILE A 87 11.82 -12.70 11.11
N LEU A 88 11.11 -13.50 10.30
CA LEU A 88 10.15 -14.48 10.81
C LEU A 88 10.83 -15.55 11.65
N LYS A 89 11.97 -16.08 11.20
CA LYS A 89 12.77 -17.04 11.96
C LYS A 89 13.22 -16.47 13.30
N TRP A 90 13.70 -15.22 13.33
CA TRP A 90 14.10 -14.57 14.57
C TRP A 90 12.93 -14.48 15.57
N LEU A 91 11.72 -14.12 15.09
CA LEU A 91 10.53 -14.08 15.94
C LEU A 91 10.18 -15.45 16.54
N ASP A 92 10.35 -16.52 15.76
CA ASP A 92 10.11 -17.90 16.21
C ASP A 92 11.19 -18.33 17.24
N ASP A 93 12.47 -18.09 16.95
CA ASP A 93 13.60 -18.44 17.81
C ASP A 93 13.52 -17.71 19.17
N GLU A 94 13.17 -16.43 19.18
CA GLU A 94 13.03 -15.61 20.40
C GLU A 94 11.70 -15.81 21.13
N LYS A 95 10.82 -16.70 20.62
CA LYS A 95 9.49 -17.02 21.14
C LYS A 95 8.57 -15.79 21.24
N LEU A 96 8.66 -14.90 20.26
CA LEU A 96 7.89 -13.66 20.17
C LEU A 96 6.84 -13.69 19.05
N ALA A 97 6.85 -14.73 18.20
CA ALA A 97 5.98 -14.84 17.04
C ALA A 97 4.49 -14.73 17.37
N ASP A 98 4.01 -15.43 18.41
CA ASP A 98 2.59 -15.48 18.73
C ASP A 98 1.98 -14.09 18.98
N ASN A 99 2.71 -13.23 19.70
CA ASN A 99 2.27 -11.88 20.07
C ASN A 99 2.90 -10.77 19.22
N THR A 100 3.44 -11.10 18.04
CA THR A 100 3.93 -10.09 17.09
C THR A 100 3.06 -10.09 15.85
N MET A 101 2.51 -8.93 15.51
CA MET A 101 1.85 -8.72 14.23
C MET A 101 2.89 -8.31 13.18
N VAL A 102 3.03 -9.13 12.14
CA VAL A 102 3.84 -8.82 10.95
C VAL A 102 2.92 -8.43 9.82
N ILE A 103 3.15 -7.25 9.24
CA ILE A 103 2.43 -6.75 8.07
C ILE A 103 3.43 -6.67 6.90
N PHE A 104 3.13 -7.35 5.80
CA PHE A 104 3.90 -7.27 4.57
C PHE A 104 3.05 -6.62 3.46
N THR A 105 3.55 -5.54 2.88
CA THR A 105 2.87 -4.78 1.83
C THR A 105 3.88 -4.07 0.91
N SER A 106 3.40 -3.41 -0.14
CA SER A 106 4.19 -2.57 -1.05
C SER A 106 3.61 -1.15 -1.11
N ASP A 107 4.44 -0.15 -1.37
CA ASP A 107 4.04 1.28 -1.43
C ASP A 107 3.13 1.62 -2.63
N ASN A 108 3.31 0.92 -3.75
CA ASN A 108 2.58 1.13 -4.99
C ASN A 108 2.59 -0.12 -5.89
N GLY A 109 1.82 -0.11 -6.96
CA GLY A 109 1.91 -1.11 -8.02
C GLY A 109 3.29 -1.20 -8.70
N PRO A 110 3.52 -2.21 -9.55
CA PRO A 110 4.83 -2.47 -10.14
C PRO A 110 5.27 -1.37 -11.11
N GLU A 111 6.57 -1.10 -11.18
CA GLU A 111 7.18 -0.20 -12.16
C GLU A 111 6.85 -0.62 -13.61
N THR A 112 6.79 0.33 -14.54
CA THR A 112 6.34 0.18 -15.95
C THR A 112 7.07 -0.91 -16.73
N THR A 113 8.26 -1.29 -16.29
CA THR A 113 9.02 -2.45 -16.79
C THR A 113 8.28 -3.79 -16.62
N TRP A 114 7.13 -3.81 -15.93
CA TRP A 114 6.22 -4.96 -15.92
C TRP A 114 5.81 -5.41 -17.32
N ARG A 115 5.68 -4.48 -18.28
CA ARG A 115 5.32 -4.81 -19.68
C ARG A 115 6.41 -5.65 -20.36
N GLU A 116 7.66 -5.24 -20.19
CA GLU A 116 8.82 -5.99 -20.69
C GLU A 116 8.95 -7.34 -19.99
N ARG A 117 8.66 -7.40 -18.68
CA ARG A 117 8.67 -8.67 -17.93
C ARG A 117 7.63 -9.66 -18.45
N ILE A 118 6.46 -9.21 -18.89
CA ILE A 118 5.49 -10.09 -19.56
C ILE A 118 6.08 -10.64 -20.85
N GLN A 119 6.63 -9.80 -21.72
CA GLN A 119 7.16 -10.23 -23.02
C GLN A 119 8.33 -11.21 -22.89
N ARG A 120 9.21 -10.98 -21.91
CA ARG A 120 10.45 -11.76 -21.75
C ARG A 120 10.30 -13.00 -20.90
N PHE A 121 9.39 -12.99 -19.94
CA PHE A 121 9.31 -14.01 -18.89
C PHE A 121 7.89 -14.51 -18.62
N SER A 122 6.89 -14.06 -19.37
CA SER A 122 5.46 -14.31 -19.08
C SER A 122 5.07 -13.97 -17.64
N HIS A 123 5.74 -12.98 -17.05
CA HIS A 123 5.57 -12.61 -15.64
C HIS A 123 4.67 -11.37 -15.50
N HIS A 124 3.45 -11.57 -14.98
CA HIS A 124 2.42 -10.54 -14.82
C HIS A 124 2.49 -9.86 -13.45
N SER A 125 3.37 -8.86 -13.31
CA SER A 125 3.67 -8.23 -11.99
C SER A 125 2.46 -7.53 -11.34
N ASN A 126 1.53 -7.04 -12.16
CA ASN A 126 0.27 -6.39 -11.78
C ASN A 126 -0.94 -7.34 -11.92
N GLY A 127 -0.70 -8.64 -12.12
CA GLY A 127 -1.76 -9.64 -12.30
C GLY A 127 -2.71 -9.28 -13.46
N ILE A 128 -4.01 -9.26 -13.16
CA ILE A 128 -5.09 -8.93 -14.11
C ILE A 128 -5.43 -7.42 -14.12
N TYR A 129 -4.80 -6.62 -13.26
CA TYR A 129 -5.18 -5.22 -13.06
C TYR A 129 -4.53 -4.31 -14.10
N ARG A 130 -5.23 -3.24 -14.47
CA ARG A 130 -4.77 -2.31 -15.50
C ARG A 130 -3.64 -1.41 -14.99
N GLU A 131 -2.61 -1.28 -15.83
CA GLU A 131 -1.42 -0.43 -15.61
C GLU A 131 -0.58 -0.81 -14.37
N GLY A 132 0.36 0.08 -13.99
CA GLY A 132 1.29 -0.08 -12.86
C GLY A 132 1.56 1.26 -12.15
N LYS A 133 2.72 1.36 -11.49
CA LYS A 133 3.19 2.55 -10.77
C LYS A 133 2.90 3.84 -11.54
N ARG A 134 2.44 4.88 -10.81
CA ARG A 134 2.01 6.21 -11.31
C ARG A 134 0.61 6.28 -11.92
N SER A 135 -0.02 5.15 -12.18
CA SER A 135 -1.37 5.09 -12.77
C SER A 135 -2.48 5.25 -11.74
N VAL A 136 -3.61 5.85 -12.14
CA VAL A 136 -4.85 5.92 -11.36
C VAL A 136 -5.62 4.58 -11.33
N TYR A 137 -5.32 3.68 -12.27
CA TYR A 137 -5.96 2.37 -12.40
C TYR A 137 -5.51 1.40 -11.29
N GLU A 138 -6.24 0.30 -11.11
CA GLU A 138 -6.06 -0.67 -10.00
C GLU A 138 -4.62 -1.19 -9.93
N GLY A 139 -3.96 -1.44 -11.06
CA GLY A 139 -2.60 -1.94 -11.09
C GLY A 139 -1.56 -0.95 -10.54
N GLY A 140 -1.91 0.33 -10.37
CA GLY A 140 -1.06 1.34 -9.72
C GLY A 140 -1.17 1.38 -8.19
N HIS A 141 -2.26 0.86 -7.61
CA HIS A 141 -2.60 1.04 -6.19
C HIS A 141 -2.88 -0.29 -5.46
N ARG A 142 -3.27 -1.35 -6.17
CA ARG A 142 -3.58 -2.65 -5.58
C ARG A 142 -2.29 -3.41 -5.37
N VAL A 143 -1.94 -3.60 -4.11
CA VAL A 143 -0.68 -4.20 -3.64
C VAL A 143 -0.96 -5.44 -2.80
N PRO A 144 0.00 -6.37 -2.66
CA PRO A 144 -0.08 -7.42 -1.65
C PRO A 144 -0.25 -6.77 -0.26
N PHE A 145 -1.08 -7.36 0.59
CA PHE A 145 -1.27 -6.92 1.96
C PHE A 145 -1.53 -8.15 2.83
N ILE A 146 -0.48 -8.64 3.48
CA ILE A 146 -0.50 -9.89 4.27
C ILE A 146 -0.28 -9.53 5.73
N ILE A 147 -1.10 -10.09 6.61
CA ILE A 147 -0.96 -9.95 8.06
C ILE A 147 -0.78 -11.34 8.68
N ARG A 148 0.28 -11.49 9.47
CA ARG A 148 0.51 -12.65 10.36
C ARG A 148 0.46 -12.16 11.80
N TRP A 149 -0.47 -12.67 12.60
CA TRP A 149 -0.51 -12.46 14.05
C TRP A 149 -1.15 -13.67 14.72
N PRO A 150 -0.37 -14.71 15.07
CA PRO A 150 -0.91 -16.02 15.43
C PRO A 150 -1.89 -16.00 16.61
N ALA A 151 -1.67 -15.14 17.62
CA ALA A 151 -2.55 -15.04 18.77
C ALA A 151 -3.93 -14.44 18.48
N GLN A 152 -4.11 -13.71 17.37
CA GLN A 152 -5.35 -12.93 17.12
C GLN A 152 -5.96 -13.15 15.73
N VAL A 153 -5.17 -13.51 14.73
CA VAL A 153 -5.61 -13.64 13.33
C VAL A 153 -5.56 -15.11 12.94
N LYS A 154 -6.71 -15.65 12.55
CA LYS A 154 -6.82 -17.04 12.07
C LYS A 154 -5.95 -17.23 10.82
N ALA A 155 -5.01 -18.16 10.87
CA ALA A 155 -4.16 -18.53 9.74
C ALA A 155 -4.99 -18.95 8.51
N GLY A 156 -4.54 -18.53 7.32
CA GLY A 156 -5.21 -18.83 6.04
C GLY A 156 -6.55 -18.10 5.82
N SER A 157 -6.97 -17.24 6.74
CA SER A 157 -8.15 -16.40 6.54
C SER A 157 -7.93 -15.37 5.42
N GLN A 158 -9.02 -14.98 4.75
CA GLN A 158 -8.99 -14.03 3.64
C GLN A 158 -10.02 -12.92 3.87
N TRP A 159 -9.68 -11.71 3.44
CA TRP A 159 -10.56 -10.55 3.45
C TRP A 159 -10.60 -9.92 2.07
N ASN A 160 -11.77 -9.94 1.44
CA ASN A 160 -11.95 -9.52 0.05
C ASN A 160 -12.52 -8.11 -0.10
N GLN A 161 -12.73 -7.39 1.01
CA GLN A 161 -13.15 -5.98 0.97
C GLN A 161 -11.94 -5.04 1.02
N PRO A 162 -12.06 -3.81 0.52
CA PRO A 162 -10.94 -2.87 0.51
C PRO A 162 -10.43 -2.51 1.91
N VAL A 163 -9.11 -2.40 2.02
CA VAL A 163 -8.38 -1.70 3.09
C VAL A 163 -7.38 -0.75 2.45
N CYS A 164 -6.98 0.30 3.16
CA CYS A 164 -5.96 1.24 2.72
C CYS A 164 -4.77 1.21 3.69
N GLN A 165 -3.55 1.48 3.21
CA GLN A 165 -2.41 1.60 4.13
C GLN A 165 -2.54 2.78 5.08
N THR A 166 -3.26 3.84 4.69
CA THR A 166 -3.59 4.95 5.59
C THR A 166 -4.38 4.49 6.81
N ASP A 167 -5.11 3.37 6.70
CA ASP A 167 -5.90 2.78 7.80
C ASP A 167 -5.05 2.19 8.92
N LEU A 168 -3.74 1.98 8.70
CA LEU A 168 -2.83 1.46 9.72
C LEU A 168 -2.78 2.36 10.95
N LEU A 169 -2.83 3.68 10.78
CA LEU A 169 -2.78 4.63 11.91
C LEU A 169 -3.95 4.43 12.87
N ALA A 170 -5.19 4.48 12.37
CA ALA A 170 -6.38 4.24 13.18
C ALA A 170 -6.45 2.80 13.69
N THR A 171 -5.97 1.82 12.92
CA THR A 171 -5.90 0.42 13.36
C THR A 171 -4.96 0.25 14.55
N PHE A 172 -3.76 0.85 14.51
CA PHE A 172 -2.81 0.78 15.62
C PHE A 172 -3.29 1.55 16.86
N ALA A 173 -3.95 2.69 16.68
CA ALA A 173 -4.58 3.43 17.78
C ALA A 173 -5.66 2.58 18.47
N ASP A 174 -6.56 1.97 17.69
CA ASP A 174 -7.62 1.09 18.19
C ASP A 174 -7.04 -0.14 18.91
N MET A 175 -5.94 -0.71 18.39
CA MET A 175 -5.21 -1.80 19.06
C MET A 175 -4.58 -1.38 20.39
N ALA A 176 -4.09 -0.14 20.48
CA ALA A 176 -3.53 0.42 21.71
C ALA A 176 -4.61 0.89 22.71
N GLY A 177 -5.90 0.87 22.33
CA GLY A 177 -6.98 1.45 23.12
C GLY A 177 -6.95 2.99 23.13
N GLU A 178 -6.26 3.60 22.18
CA GLU A 178 -6.05 5.04 22.09
C GLU A 178 -7.03 5.69 21.13
N ARG A 179 -7.45 6.92 21.45
CA ARG A 179 -8.31 7.72 20.59
C ARG A 179 -7.48 8.76 19.85
N LEU A 180 -7.51 8.71 18.52
CA LEU A 180 -6.89 9.76 17.69
C LEU A 180 -7.63 11.10 17.86
N PRO A 181 -6.90 12.23 17.92
CA PRO A 181 -7.49 13.55 17.73
C PRO A 181 -8.27 13.65 16.42
N ALA A 182 -9.26 14.55 16.35
CA ALA A 182 -10.10 14.70 15.15
C ALA A 182 -9.32 15.18 13.90
N ASN A 183 -8.17 15.81 14.12
CA ASN A 183 -7.24 16.32 13.11
C ASN A 183 -5.99 15.42 12.95
N ALA A 184 -6.15 14.12 13.19
CA ALA A 184 -5.11 13.13 12.98
C ALA A 184 -5.70 11.88 12.32
N GLY A 185 -5.21 11.52 11.13
CA GLY A 185 -5.68 10.32 10.42
C GLY A 185 -7.06 10.51 9.81
N GLU A 186 -7.30 11.66 9.21
CA GLU A 186 -8.56 12.09 8.59
C GLU A 186 -9.11 11.10 7.56
N ASP A 187 -8.25 10.31 6.93
CA ASP A 187 -8.62 9.28 5.96
C ASP A 187 -8.38 7.84 6.46
N SER A 188 -8.02 7.70 7.73
CA SER A 188 -7.66 6.43 8.37
C SER A 188 -8.88 5.81 9.05
N ILE A 189 -9.21 4.56 8.69
CA ILE A 189 -10.33 3.83 9.29
C ILE A 189 -9.84 2.50 9.82
N SER A 190 -9.94 2.29 11.14
CA SER A 190 -9.49 1.03 11.76
C SER A 190 -10.14 -0.19 11.11
N PHE A 191 -9.31 -1.16 10.73
CA PHE A 191 -9.75 -2.50 10.36
C PHE A 191 -9.46 -3.52 11.46
N TYR A 192 -9.20 -3.09 12.71
CA TYR A 192 -8.88 -3.99 13.81
C TYR A 192 -9.98 -5.04 14.07
N GLN A 193 -11.25 -4.67 13.88
CA GLN A 193 -12.38 -5.60 13.98
C GLN A 193 -12.38 -6.66 12.88
N VAL A 194 -11.83 -6.37 11.70
CA VAL A 194 -11.62 -7.38 10.65
C VAL A 194 -10.65 -8.43 11.17
N LEU A 195 -9.50 -8.01 11.74
CA LEU A 195 -8.46 -8.91 12.22
C LEU A 195 -8.99 -9.92 13.26
N ARG A 196 -9.80 -9.45 14.22
CA ARG A 196 -10.38 -10.27 15.29
C ARG A 196 -11.65 -11.03 14.88
N GLY A 197 -12.21 -10.75 13.70
CA GLY A 197 -13.59 -11.05 13.35
C GLY A 197 -13.83 -11.63 11.96
N VAL A 198 -12.78 -11.98 11.19
CA VAL A 198 -12.92 -12.53 9.83
C VAL A 198 -13.95 -13.68 9.83
N GLY A 199 -15.07 -13.48 9.11
CA GLY A 199 -16.18 -14.46 9.00
C GLY A 199 -17.42 -14.14 9.85
N LYS A 200 -17.40 -13.09 10.68
CA LYS A 200 -18.61 -12.55 11.33
C LYS A 200 -19.18 -11.45 10.42
N ASN A 201 -20.43 -11.60 9.97
CA ASN A 201 -21.13 -10.69 9.04
C ASN A 201 -21.40 -9.26 9.59
N SER A 202 -20.64 -8.80 10.58
CA SER A 202 -20.90 -7.61 11.39
C SER A 202 -19.91 -6.47 11.17
N VAL A 203 -18.97 -6.58 10.22
CA VAL A 203 -18.02 -5.49 9.92
C VAL A 203 -18.57 -4.61 8.80
N ALA A 204 -18.77 -3.33 9.10
CA ALA A 204 -19.20 -2.35 8.11
C ALA A 204 -18.16 -2.22 6.96
N PRO A 205 -18.60 -2.03 5.70
CA PRO A 205 -17.69 -1.75 4.61
C PRO A 205 -16.87 -0.48 4.87
N ARG A 206 -15.63 -0.45 4.37
CA ARG A 206 -14.81 0.76 4.38
C ARG A 206 -15.53 1.89 3.62
N VAL A 207 -15.40 3.13 4.10
CA VAL A 207 -15.83 4.30 3.33
C VAL A 207 -15.03 4.41 2.03
N ALA A 208 -15.50 5.28 1.14
CA ALA A 208 -14.87 5.51 -0.15
C ALA A 208 -13.39 5.90 -0.03
N MET A 209 -12.59 5.40 -0.96
CA MET A 209 -11.14 5.61 -1.05
C MET A 209 -10.82 6.54 -2.22
N VAL A 210 -9.95 7.52 -1.97
CA VAL A 210 -9.41 8.38 -3.02
C VAL A 210 -8.13 7.76 -3.56
N HIS A 211 -8.03 7.69 -4.88
CA HIS A 211 -6.83 7.28 -5.61
C HIS A 211 -6.34 8.46 -6.45
N HIS A 212 -5.04 8.53 -6.74
CA HIS A 212 -4.53 9.52 -7.67
C HIS A 212 -3.35 8.99 -8.50
N GLY A 213 -3.32 9.36 -9.78
CA GLY A 213 -2.13 9.17 -10.61
C GLY A 213 -1.06 10.21 -10.30
N SER A 214 0.17 9.97 -10.76
CA SER A 214 1.30 10.91 -10.50
C SER A 214 1.15 12.26 -11.21
N GLN A 215 0.20 12.37 -12.14
CA GLN A 215 -0.13 13.60 -12.87
C GLN A 215 -1.38 14.31 -12.29
N GLY A 216 -1.84 13.87 -11.10
CA GLY A 216 -2.98 14.46 -10.39
C GLY A 216 -4.35 14.11 -10.96
N ARG A 217 -4.47 13.02 -11.74
CA ARG A 217 -5.77 12.46 -12.11
C ARG A 217 -6.33 11.66 -10.94
N TYR A 218 -7.50 12.05 -10.43
CA TYR A 218 -8.13 11.43 -9.27
C TYR A 218 -9.12 10.32 -9.64
N ALA A 219 -9.34 9.40 -8.72
CA ALA A 219 -10.46 8.48 -8.76
C ALA A 219 -11.05 8.27 -7.37
N LEU A 220 -12.35 7.96 -7.30
CA LEU A 220 -13.01 7.54 -6.08
C LEU A 220 -13.46 6.08 -6.24
N ARG A 221 -13.02 5.22 -5.32
CA ARG A 221 -13.52 3.85 -5.19
C ARG A 221 -14.47 3.76 -4.02
N GLU A 222 -15.68 3.26 -4.26
CA GLU A 222 -16.62 2.91 -3.22
C GLU A 222 -17.21 1.53 -3.49
N GLN A 223 -16.93 0.60 -2.58
CA GLN A 223 -17.27 -0.82 -2.77
C GLN A 223 -16.71 -1.32 -4.12
N ASN A 224 -17.59 -1.76 -5.02
CA ASN A 224 -17.25 -2.27 -6.35
C ASN A 224 -17.09 -1.17 -7.39
N TRP A 225 -17.63 0.03 -7.15
CA TRP A 225 -17.61 1.09 -8.14
C TRP A 225 -16.34 1.92 -8.03
N LYS A 226 -15.74 2.20 -9.18
CA LYS A 226 -14.62 3.13 -9.29
C LYS A 226 -14.89 4.17 -10.36
N LEU A 227 -14.96 5.43 -9.94
CA LEU A 227 -15.06 6.58 -10.84
C LEU A 227 -13.69 7.21 -11.00
N VAL A 228 -13.12 7.14 -12.20
CA VAL A 228 -11.93 7.91 -12.58
C VAL A 228 -12.40 9.26 -13.11
N MET A 229 -11.89 10.34 -12.51
CA MET A 229 -12.25 11.70 -12.87
C MET A 229 -11.56 12.13 -14.17
N GLU A 230 -12.16 13.13 -14.78
CA GLU A 230 -11.55 13.93 -15.84
C GLU A 230 -10.26 14.62 -15.36
N ASP A 231 -9.38 14.95 -16.30
CA ASP A 231 -8.18 15.73 -16.02
C ASP A 231 -7.92 16.83 -17.06
N ALA A 232 -6.95 17.70 -16.77
CA ALA A 232 -6.57 18.80 -17.64
C ALA A 232 -5.98 18.35 -19.00
N ARG A 233 -5.64 17.06 -19.15
CA ARG A 233 -5.06 16.48 -20.37
C ARG A 233 -6.12 15.83 -21.26
N ARG A 234 -7.40 16.20 -21.07
CA ARG A 234 -8.57 15.69 -21.80
C ARG A 234 -8.94 14.24 -21.44
N GLY A 235 -8.44 13.70 -20.32
CA GLY A 235 -9.00 12.48 -19.75
C GLY A 235 -10.49 12.72 -19.47
N LYS A 236 -11.37 11.84 -19.96
CA LYS A 236 -12.81 11.88 -19.68
C LYS A 236 -13.10 11.14 -18.37
N ARG A 237 -14.29 11.34 -17.81
CA ARG A 237 -14.77 10.47 -16.72
C ARG A 237 -14.93 9.04 -17.23
N GLU A 238 -14.50 8.09 -16.41
CA GLU A 238 -14.63 6.66 -16.66
C GLU A 238 -15.21 6.00 -15.41
N LEU A 239 -16.19 5.11 -15.56
CA LEU A 239 -16.80 4.38 -14.46
C LEU A 239 -16.62 2.87 -14.70
N TYR A 240 -16.17 2.17 -13.67
CA TYR A 240 -15.95 0.71 -13.71
C TYR A 240 -16.66 0.01 -12.55
N ASP A 241 -17.23 -1.16 -12.84
CA ASP A 241 -17.71 -2.14 -11.85
C ASP A 241 -16.60 -3.18 -11.61
N LEU A 242 -15.77 -2.96 -10.59
CA LEU A 242 -14.59 -3.78 -10.27
C LEU A 242 -14.94 -5.21 -9.86
N ALA A 243 -16.20 -5.50 -9.50
CA ALA A 243 -16.61 -6.87 -9.22
C ALA A 243 -16.73 -7.71 -10.50
N LYS A 244 -17.04 -7.06 -11.63
CA LYS A 244 -17.18 -7.72 -12.94
C LYS A 244 -15.97 -7.48 -13.85
N ASP A 245 -15.33 -6.33 -13.71
CA ASP A 245 -14.24 -5.87 -14.56
C ASP A 245 -13.07 -5.33 -13.70
N PRO A 246 -12.35 -6.21 -12.99
CA PRO A 246 -11.16 -5.82 -12.20
C PRO A 246 -10.02 -5.27 -13.07
N GLY A 247 -10.07 -5.53 -14.39
CA GLY A 247 -9.11 -5.01 -15.37
C GLY A 247 -9.47 -3.62 -15.91
N GLU A 248 -10.56 -3.00 -15.46
CA GLU A 248 -10.99 -1.65 -15.89
C GLU A 248 -10.97 -1.49 -17.44
N THR A 249 -11.49 -2.50 -18.12
CA THR A 249 -11.50 -2.64 -19.59
C THR A 249 -12.74 -2.03 -20.24
N THR A 250 -13.87 -1.98 -19.52
CA THR A 250 -15.17 -1.54 -20.03
C THR A 250 -15.69 -0.36 -19.23
N ASN A 251 -15.63 0.83 -19.83
CA ASN A 251 -16.21 2.04 -19.23
C ASN A 251 -17.75 1.98 -19.31
N VAL A 252 -18.41 1.86 -18.16
CA VAL A 252 -19.87 1.74 -18.04
C VAL A 252 -20.59 3.03 -17.65
N ILE A 253 -19.94 4.18 -17.82
CA ILE A 253 -20.46 5.48 -17.35
C ILE A 253 -21.78 5.89 -18.01
N THR A 254 -22.01 5.52 -19.28
CA THR A 254 -23.25 5.87 -19.99
C THR A 254 -24.42 4.99 -19.56
N GLN A 255 -24.16 3.79 -19.04
CA GLN A 255 -25.16 2.87 -18.52
C GLN A 255 -25.54 3.18 -17.07
N HIS A 256 -24.65 3.81 -16.30
CA HIS A 256 -24.85 4.14 -14.88
C HIS A 256 -24.52 5.60 -14.54
N PRO A 257 -25.14 6.59 -15.23
CA PRO A 257 -24.84 8.01 -15.02
C PRO A 257 -25.14 8.48 -13.58
N GLU A 258 -26.13 7.89 -12.92
CA GLU A 258 -26.51 8.16 -11.54
C GLU A 258 -25.42 7.75 -10.55
N VAL A 259 -24.73 6.62 -10.80
CA VAL A 259 -23.60 6.18 -9.97
C VAL A 259 -22.44 7.15 -10.13
N ALA A 260 -22.11 7.54 -11.37
CA ALA A 260 -21.05 8.50 -11.63
C ALA A 260 -21.31 9.86 -10.97
N ALA A 261 -22.54 10.39 -11.07
CA ALA A 261 -22.92 11.64 -10.43
C ALA A 261 -22.78 11.56 -8.89
N ARG A 262 -23.24 10.46 -8.29
CA ARG A 262 -23.17 10.23 -6.84
C ARG A 262 -21.73 10.15 -6.34
N LEU A 263 -20.84 9.43 -7.05
CA LEU A 263 -19.44 9.31 -6.67
C LEU A 263 -18.67 10.63 -6.86
N ALA A 264 -18.94 11.38 -7.95
CA ALA A 264 -18.34 12.70 -8.15
C ALA A 264 -18.74 13.70 -7.04
N ALA A 265 -20.03 13.69 -6.66
CA ALA A 265 -20.52 14.49 -5.54
C ALA A 265 -19.85 14.09 -4.21
N LYS A 266 -19.71 12.77 -3.95
CA LYS A 266 -19.04 12.27 -2.75
C LYS A 266 -17.56 12.66 -2.70
N LEU A 267 -16.82 12.56 -3.81
CA LEU A 267 -15.42 13.01 -3.88
C LEU A 267 -15.31 14.51 -3.57
N THR A 268 -16.22 15.32 -4.11
CA THR A 268 -16.29 16.77 -3.82
C THR A 268 -16.52 17.05 -2.34
N VAL A 269 -17.40 16.28 -1.68
CA VAL A 269 -17.65 16.39 -0.23
C VAL A 269 -16.41 16.00 0.56
N ILE A 270 -15.72 14.91 0.20
CA ILE A 270 -14.48 14.48 0.88
C ILE A 270 -13.42 15.60 0.84
N VAL A 271 -13.19 16.19 -0.33
CA VAL A 271 -12.23 17.30 -0.49
C VAL A 271 -12.64 18.53 0.33
N ARG A 272 -13.93 18.89 0.33
CA ARG A 272 -14.43 20.04 1.11
C ARG A 272 -14.37 19.82 2.61
N ASN A 273 -14.57 18.57 3.06
CA ASN A 273 -14.53 18.20 4.45
C ASN A 273 -13.09 18.01 4.98
N GLY A 274 -12.09 17.98 4.08
CA GLY A 274 -10.70 17.68 4.40
C GLY A 274 -10.49 16.27 4.96
N ARG A 275 -11.44 15.36 4.70
CA ARG A 275 -11.45 14.00 5.25
C ARG A 275 -12.44 13.08 4.56
N SER A 276 -12.10 11.79 4.51
CA SER A 276 -13.02 10.72 4.12
C SER A 276 -13.64 9.98 5.32
N SER A 277 -13.00 10.01 6.49
CA SER A 277 -13.54 9.37 7.71
C SER A 277 -14.64 10.19 8.40
N PRO A 278 -15.56 9.56 9.16
CA PRO A 278 -16.55 10.26 9.96
C PRO A 278 -15.91 11.20 11.00
N GLY A 279 -16.44 12.41 11.13
CA GLY A 279 -16.03 13.39 12.14
C GLY A 279 -16.19 14.84 11.66
N PRO A 280 -15.75 15.82 12.47
CA PRO A 280 -15.89 17.23 12.14
C PRO A 280 -15.05 17.59 10.92
N VAL A 281 -15.55 18.53 10.11
CA VAL A 281 -14.84 19.10 8.96
C VAL A 281 -13.46 19.59 9.38
N GLN A 282 -12.45 19.21 8.60
CA GLN A 282 -11.06 19.65 8.76
C GLN A 282 -10.70 20.64 7.66
N LYS A 283 -9.74 21.51 7.96
CA LYS A 283 -9.17 22.44 6.98
C LYS A 283 -8.08 21.71 6.20
N ASN A 284 -8.13 21.77 4.87
CA ASN A 284 -7.02 21.33 4.03
C ASN A 284 -5.75 22.13 4.37
N ASP A 285 -4.62 21.43 4.43
CA ASP A 285 -3.29 22.01 4.67
C ASP A 285 -2.79 22.90 3.53
N THR A 286 -3.40 22.76 2.35
CA THR A 286 -3.09 23.49 1.13
C THR A 286 -4.34 24.11 0.50
N PRO A 287 -4.22 25.20 -0.28
CA PRO A 287 -5.30 25.68 -1.14
C PRO A 287 -5.74 24.60 -2.14
N PRO A 288 -6.97 24.64 -2.68
CA PRO A 288 -7.42 23.67 -3.68
C PRO A 288 -6.45 23.53 -4.86
N TRP A 289 -6.06 22.30 -5.16
CA TRP A 289 -5.09 22.03 -6.24
C TRP A 289 -5.70 22.31 -7.60
N LYS A 290 -4.84 22.66 -8.57
CA LYS A 290 -5.29 22.98 -9.93
C LYS A 290 -5.88 21.76 -10.66
N GLU A 291 -5.57 20.56 -10.20
CA GLU A 291 -6.02 19.29 -10.77
C GLU A 291 -7.45 18.92 -10.33
N LEU A 292 -8.04 19.63 -9.35
CA LEU A 292 -9.44 19.47 -8.94
C LEU A 292 -10.40 20.14 -9.94
N ILE A 293 -10.27 19.81 -11.23
CA ILE A 293 -10.92 20.55 -12.32
C ILE A 293 -12.46 20.46 -12.30
N TRP A 294 -13.02 19.41 -11.71
CA TRP A 294 -14.47 19.24 -11.59
C TRP A 294 -15.10 20.09 -10.48
N MET A 295 -14.28 20.70 -9.63
CA MET A 295 -14.71 21.58 -8.53
C MET A 295 -14.62 23.06 -8.89
N ARG A 296 -14.21 23.38 -10.12
CA ARG A 296 -14.08 24.75 -10.63
C ARG A 296 -15.38 25.26 -11.21
#